data_AF-A0A5J4P7Y8-F1
#
_entry.id   AF-A0A5J4P7Y8-F1
#
_cell.length_a   1.000
_cell.length_b   1.000
_cell.length_c   1.000
_cell.angle_alpha   90.00
_cell.angle_beta   90.00
_cell.angle_gamma   90.00
#
_symmetry.space_group_name_H-M   'P 1'
#
loop_
_entity.id
_entity.type
_entity.pdbx_description
1 polymer ?
#
loop_
_entity_poly.entity_id
_entity_poly.type
_entity_poly.pdbx_seq_one_letter_code
_entity_poly.pdbx_strand_id
1 'polypeptide(L)' 'NRLPQGKVEAYRRAKAMLSKMDELGFGNCTNTRACEAECPKSISISHIAKLNRDFIKAKLKD' A
#
# COMPACT_ATOMS: atom_id res chain seq x y z
N ASN A 1 -16.19 11.19 16.32
CA ASN A 1 -15.13 10.21 16.02
C ASN A 1 -13.84 10.97 15.65
N ARG A 2 -12.97 11.30 16.62
CA ARG A 2 -11.72 12.11 16.41
C ARG A 2 -10.43 11.30 16.61
N LEU A 3 -10.55 9.99 16.78
CA LEU A 3 -9.41 9.13 17.00
C LEU A 3 -8.69 8.87 15.66
N PRO A 4 -7.34 8.88 15.64
CA PRO A 4 -6.56 8.69 14.43
C PRO A 4 -6.52 7.20 14.01
N GLN A 5 -7.70 6.64 13.72
CA GLN A 5 -7.88 5.26 13.29
C GLN A 5 -6.95 4.94 12.12
N GLY A 6 -6.18 3.85 12.20
CA GLY A 6 -5.30 3.47 11.10
C GLY A 6 -3.94 4.16 11.08
N LYS A 7 -3.76 5.31 11.74
CA LYS A 7 -2.58 6.16 11.55
C LYS A 7 -1.36 5.65 12.32
N VAL A 8 -1.55 5.18 13.55
CA VAL A 8 -0.45 4.75 14.43
C VAL A 8 0.22 3.50 13.86
N GLU A 9 -0.58 2.59 13.33
CA GLU A 9 -0.14 1.33 12.75
C GLU A 9 0.21 1.41 11.25
N ALA A 10 0.05 2.56 10.60
CA ALA A 10 0.17 2.72 9.15
C ALA A 10 1.51 2.21 8.60
N TYR A 11 2.62 2.59 9.22
CA TYR A 11 3.97 2.19 8.78
C TYR A 11 4.21 0.69 8.93
N ARG A 12 3.80 0.12 10.07
CA ARG A 12 3.89 -1.33 10.31
C ARG A 12 3.05 -2.09 9.29
N ARG A 13 1.83 -1.63 9.01
CA ARG A 13 0.93 -2.22 8.02
C ARG A 13 1.50 -2.13 6.61
N ALA A 14 2.10 -0.99 6.24
CA ALA A 14 2.68 -0.81 4.91
C ALA A 14 3.84 -1.79 4.67
N LYS A 15 4.76 -1.95 5.64
CA LYS A 15 5.84 -2.93 5.56
C LYS A 15 5.33 -4.37 5.49
N ALA A 16 4.34 -4.71 6.32
CA ALA A 16 3.75 -6.05 6.32
C ALA A 16 3.05 -6.37 4.98
N MET A 17 2.34 -5.40 4.40
CA MET A 17 1.71 -5.58 3.10
C MET A 17 2.75 -5.79 2.00
N LEU A 18 3.81 -4.97 1.96
CA LEU A 18 4.84 -5.12 0.94
C LEU A 18 5.57 -6.46 1.07
N SER A 19 5.94 -6.85 2.30
CA SER A 19 6.53 -8.18 2.55
C SER A 19 5.65 -9.32 2.05
N LYS A 20 4.32 -9.18 2.18
CA LYS A 20 3.39 -10.18 1.67
C LYS A 20 3.26 -10.14 0.14
N MET A 21 3.31 -8.96 -0.47
CA MET A 21 3.33 -8.81 -1.92
C MET A 21 4.58 -9.46 -2.53
N ASP A 22 5.73 -9.29 -1.90
CA ASP A 22 6.99 -9.91 -2.31
C ASP A 22 6.93 -11.44 -2.15
N GLU A 23 6.45 -11.93 -1.00
CA GLU A 23 6.26 -13.37 -0.75
C GLU A 23 5.34 -14.04 -1.79
N LEU A 24 4.29 -13.32 -2.21
CA LEU A 24 3.32 -13.80 -3.20
C LEU A 24 3.72 -13.48 -4.65
N GLY A 25 4.85 -12.81 -4.89
CA GLY A 25 5.35 -12.52 -6.24
C GLY A 25 4.54 -11.49 -7.03
N PHE A 26 3.83 -10.57 -6.37
CA PHE A 26 3.07 -9.51 -7.08
C PHE A 26 3.96 -8.52 -7.84
N GLY A 27 5.21 -8.37 -7.40
CA GLY A 27 6.16 -7.41 -7.96
C GLY A 27 5.83 -5.95 -7.63
N ASN A 28 6.54 -5.04 -8.30
CA ASN A 28 6.46 -3.60 -8.06
C ASN A 28 5.45 -2.90 -8.98
N CYS A 29 4.85 -1.81 -8.50
CA CYS A 29 3.97 -0.98 -9.32
C CYS A 29 4.75 -0.27 -10.45
N THR A 30 4.31 -0.45 -11.69
CA THR A 30 4.86 0.21 -12.90
C THR A 30 4.00 1.38 -13.41
N ASN A 31 2.94 1.75 -12.69
CA ASN A 31 1.99 2.81 -13.04
C ASN A 31 1.19 2.61 -14.35
N THR A 32 1.11 1.38 -14.87
CA THR A 32 0.27 1.04 -16.04
C THR A 32 -1.23 1.06 -15.74
N ARG A 33 -1.61 1.02 -14.45
CA ARG A 33 -2.99 1.00 -13.94
C ARG A 33 -3.81 -0.26 -14.29
N ALA A 34 -3.16 -1.34 -14.73
CA ALA A 34 -3.83 -2.62 -14.98
C ALA A 34 -4.60 -3.14 -13.75
N CYS A 35 -4.04 -3.00 -12.54
CA CYS A 35 -4.68 -3.46 -11.31
C CYS A 35 -6.00 -2.75 -10.96
N GLU A 36 -6.16 -1.48 -11.35
CA GLU A 36 -7.40 -0.72 -11.13
C GLU A 36 -8.44 -1.08 -12.20
N ALA A 37 -8.01 -1.24 -13.47
CA ALA A 37 -8.87 -1.61 -14.59
C ALA A 37 -9.48 -3.01 -14.44
N GLU A 38 -8.69 -3.99 -13.98
CA GLU A 38 -9.12 -5.38 -13.83
C GLU A 38 -9.84 -5.65 -12.49
N CYS A 39 -9.88 -4.68 -11.57
CA CYS A 39 -10.42 -4.93 -10.24
C CYS A 39 -11.95 -5.08 -10.26
N PRO A 40 -12.52 -6.26 -9.91
CA PRO A 40 -13.97 -6.46 -9.90
C PRO A 40 -14.68 -5.68 -8.77
N LYS A 41 -13.89 -5.07 -7.87
CA LYS A 41 -14.36 -4.23 -6.76
C LYS A 41 -14.12 -2.75 -7.01
N SER A 42 -13.63 -2.38 -8.20
CA SER A 42 -13.36 -0.99 -8.59
C SER A 42 -12.48 -0.26 -7.57
N ILE A 43 -11.49 -0.97 -7.01
CA ILE A 43 -10.56 -0.38 -6.05
C ILE A 43 -9.65 0.57 -6.80
N SER A 44 -9.62 1.83 -6.36
CA SER A 44 -8.76 2.81 -7.00
C SER A 44 -7.28 2.58 -6.71
N ILE A 45 -6.44 2.84 -7.71
CA ILE A 45 -4.97 2.81 -7.62
C ILE A 45 -4.42 3.75 -6.56
N SER A 46 -5.20 4.74 -6.13
CA SER A 46 -4.87 5.63 -5.00
C SER A 46 -4.50 4.87 -3.71
N HIS A 47 -5.02 3.66 -3.50
CA HIS A 47 -4.65 2.80 -2.37
C HIS A 47 -3.20 2.27 -2.48
N ILE A 48 -2.77 1.87 -3.68
CA ILE A 48 -1.37 1.47 -3.94
C ILE A 48 -0.45 2.69 -3.81
N ALA A 49 -0.87 3.85 -4.32
CA ALA A 49 -0.10 5.08 -4.15
C ALA A 49 0.05 5.47 -2.66
N LYS A 50 -0.99 5.28 -1.84
CA LYS A 50 -0.93 5.47 -0.40
C LYS A 50 0.03 4.48 0.27
N LEU A 51 -0.08 3.20 -0.05
CA LEU A 51 0.81 2.14 0.44
C LEU A 51 2.28 2.49 0.19
N ASN A 52 2.63 2.87 -1.05
CA ASN A 52 4.00 3.22 -1.42
C ASN A 52 4.51 4.43 -0.64
N ARG A 53 3.69 5.48 -0.48
CA ARG A 53 4.06 6.65 0.33
C ARG A 53 4.27 6.30 1.79
N ASP A 54 3.40 5.49 2.37
CA ASP A 54 3.50 5.07 3.77
C ASP A 54 4.74 4.18 3.98
N PHE A 55 5.08 3.32 3.00
CA PHE A 55 6.29 2.50 3.03
C PHE A 55 7.56 3.35 2.93
N ILE A 56 7.63 4.32 2.01
CA ILE A 56 8.79 5.22 1.89
C ILE A 56 9.00 5.98 3.20
N LYS A 57 7.93 6.56 3.77
CA LYS A 57 7.99 7.24 5.06
C LYS A 57 8.42 6.31 6.19
N ALA A 58 7.96 5.06 6.17
CA ALA A 58 8.36 4.06 7.15
C ALA A 58 9.85 3.71 7.03
N LYS A 59 10.38 3.58 5.81
CA LYS A 59 11.80 3.31 5.55
C LYS A 59 12.72 4.46 5.94
N LEU A 60 12.27 5.70 5.78
CA LEU A 60 13.02 6.89 6.21
C LEU A 60 12.99 7.12 7.73
N LYS A 61 12.15 6.38 8.46
CA LYS A 61 12.01 6.45 9.92
C LYS A 61 12.69 5.28 10.65
N ASP A 62 13.19 4.31 9.89
CA ASP A 62 14.01 3.21 10.41
C ASP A 62 15.38 3.74 10.82
#